data_AF-Q47PD8-F1
#
_entry.id   AF-Q47PD8-F1
#
_cell.length_a   1.000
_cell.length_b   1.000
_cell.length_c   1.000
_cell.angle_alpha   90.00
_cell.angle_beta   90.00
_cell.angle_gamma   90.00
#
_symmetry.space_group_name_H-M   'P 1'
#
loop_
_entity.id
_entity.type
_entity.pdbx_description
1 polymer ?
#
loop_
_entity_poly.entity_id
_entity_poly.type
_entity_poly.pdbx_seq_one_letter_code
_entity_poly.pdbx_strand_id
1 'polypeptide(L)'
;MAGRTEGRGVVAAALRLFDEKGFEATTMDDVAVAAGVSRSTLFRRFGSKDDLLFADQEELVEAVRTHLASSPEDPVSAVCSAARMVLRSYTSQPDLAVRRYRLVRTRPALRDREIAMTARYQSLFTQHLTGGHSDESRVLAAEVVAAAVIAAHNHVLRMWLRAPEVTSPSPLERLDQALAFVVDMMAPALRRSGEQRSDERGDRAVLVAVYPAGASHEEVLARVRAALESPRN
;
A
#
# COMPACT_ATOMS: atom_id res chain seq x y z
N MET A 1 5.66 2.29 19.02
CA MET A 1 6.83 2.99 18.41
C MET A 1 8.16 2.33 18.82
N ALA A 2 8.42 2.05 20.10
CA ALA A 2 9.66 1.41 20.58
C ALA A 2 10.05 0.10 19.87
N GLY A 3 9.08 -0.81 19.65
CA GLY A 3 9.35 -2.07 18.95
C GLY A 3 9.90 -1.90 17.52
N ARG A 4 9.42 -0.91 16.77
CA ARG A 4 9.82 -0.68 15.36
C ARG A 4 11.30 -0.28 15.24
N THR A 5 11.77 0.53 16.19
CA THR A 5 13.16 1.02 16.23
C THR A 5 14.13 -0.09 16.62
N GLU A 6 13.76 -0.92 17.60
CA GLU A 6 14.55 -2.09 17.99
C GLU A 6 14.65 -3.14 16.86
N GLY A 7 13.53 -3.40 16.16
CA GLY A 7 13.50 -4.33 15.03
C GLY A 7 14.43 -3.88 13.89
N ARG A 8 14.41 -2.59 13.57
CA ARG A 8 15.32 -2.01 12.57
C ARG A 8 16.80 -2.15 12.95
N GLY A 9 17.13 -1.93 14.23
CA GLY A 9 18.50 -2.12 14.73
C GLY A 9 19.00 -3.55 14.57
N VAL A 10 18.16 -4.53 14.86
CA VAL A 10 18.45 -5.96 14.67
C VAL A 10 18.69 -6.29 13.20
N VAL A 11 17.83 -5.82 12.29
CA VAL A 11 17.97 -6.08 10.85
C VAL A 11 19.23 -5.44 10.27
N ALA A 12 19.58 -4.23 10.72
CA ALA A 12 20.83 -3.57 10.35
C ALA A 12 22.06 -4.35 10.82
N ALA A 13 22.05 -4.86 12.06
CA ALA A 13 23.13 -5.69 12.59
C ALA A 13 23.28 -7.00 11.78
N ALA A 14 22.16 -7.64 11.45
CA ALA A 14 22.16 -8.87 10.65
C ALA A 14 22.71 -8.64 9.24
N LEU A 15 22.24 -7.62 8.52
CA LEU A 15 22.71 -7.32 7.16
C LEU A 15 24.20 -6.98 7.12
N ARG A 16 24.72 -6.27 8.13
CA ARG A 16 26.17 -6.04 8.26
C ARG A 16 26.94 -7.36 8.43
N LEU A 17 26.49 -8.24 9.34
CA LEU A 17 27.12 -9.55 9.53
C LEU A 17 27.06 -10.41 8.27
N PHE A 18 25.95 -10.37 7.53
CA PHE A 18 25.80 -11.10 6.27
C PHE A 18 26.78 -10.63 5.20
N ASP A 19 27.13 -9.35 5.17
CA ASP A 19 28.15 -8.82 4.27
C ASP A 19 29.58 -9.15 4.73
N GLU A 20 29.83 -9.17 6.04
CA GLU A 20 31.16 -9.45 6.61
C GLU A 20 31.54 -10.94 6.62
N LYS A 21 30.60 -11.80 7.05
CA LYS A 21 30.83 -13.24 7.25
C LYS A 21 30.19 -14.11 6.17
N GLY A 22 29.28 -13.55 5.39
CA GLY A 22 28.38 -14.31 4.53
C GLY A 22 27.13 -14.77 5.26
N PHE A 23 26.01 -14.81 4.53
CA PHE A 23 24.70 -15.16 5.09
C PHE A 23 24.64 -16.59 5.66
N GLU A 24 25.23 -17.60 5.02
CA GLU A 24 25.19 -18.98 5.53
C GLU A 24 25.98 -19.14 6.82
N ALA A 25 27.18 -18.55 6.87
CA ALA A 25 28.07 -18.65 8.02
C ALA A 25 27.61 -17.82 9.22
N THR A 26 26.67 -16.89 9.03
CA THR A 26 26.08 -16.10 10.13
C THR A 26 24.97 -16.90 10.79
N THR A 27 24.97 -16.98 12.11
CA THR A 27 23.90 -17.61 12.91
C THR A 27 22.98 -16.57 13.53
N MET A 28 21.79 -16.99 13.98
CA MET A 28 20.90 -16.11 14.77
C MET A 28 21.55 -15.71 16.11
N ASP A 29 22.47 -16.51 16.65
CA ASP A 29 23.21 -16.16 17.87
C ASP A 29 24.20 -15.03 17.62
N ASP A 30 24.94 -15.07 16.50
CA ASP A 30 25.80 -13.97 16.08
C ASP A 30 25.02 -12.66 15.97
N VAL A 31 23.82 -12.73 15.38
CA VAL A 31 22.93 -11.56 15.24
C VAL A 31 22.45 -11.06 16.61
N ALA A 32 22.07 -11.96 17.52
CA ALA A 32 21.64 -11.59 18.86
C ALA A 32 22.74 -10.82 19.61
N VAL A 33 23.97 -11.34 19.56
CA VAL A 33 25.16 -10.70 20.17
C VAL A 33 25.42 -9.34 19.52
N ALA A 34 25.45 -9.27 18.19
CA ALA A 34 25.74 -8.03 17.47
C ALA A 34 24.65 -6.95 17.64
N ALA A 35 23.41 -7.35 17.88
CA ALA A 35 22.28 -6.45 18.10
C ALA A 35 22.06 -6.11 19.60
N GLY A 36 22.81 -6.74 20.51
CA GLY A 36 22.66 -6.50 21.95
C GLY A 36 21.35 -7.02 22.53
N VAL A 37 20.75 -8.06 21.94
CA VAL A 37 19.49 -8.66 22.39
C VAL A 37 19.70 -10.11 22.82
N SER A 38 18.85 -10.64 23.72
CA SER A 38 18.94 -12.05 24.10
C SER A 38 18.51 -12.97 22.95
N ARG A 39 19.16 -14.13 22.82
CA ARG A 39 18.81 -15.20 21.87
C ARG A 39 17.31 -15.52 21.92
N SER A 40 16.76 -15.74 23.11
CA SER A 40 15.33 -16.05 23.30
C SER A 40 14.42 -14.95 22.72
N THR A 41 14.79 -13.67 22.91
CA THR A 41 14.02 -12.55 22.37
C THR A 41 14.11 -12.48 20.85
N LEU A 42 15.30 -12.70 20.29
CA LEU A 42 15.50 -12.73 18.85
C LEU A 42 14.69 -13.84 18.17
N PHE A 43 14.82 -15.08 18.64
CA PHE A 43 14.10 -16.22 18.08
C PHE A 43 12.59 -16.10 18.25
N ARG A 44 12.10 -15.64 19.41
CA ARG A 44 10.67 -15.42 19.63
C ARG A 44 10.09 -14.38 18.68
N ARG A 45 10.86 -13.32 18.38
CA ARG A 45 10.38 -12.21 17.58
C ARG A 45 10.50 -12.45 16.07
N PHE A 46 11.57 -13.11 15.65
CA PHE A 46 11.91 -13.23 14.23
C PHE A 46 11.93 -14.66 13.72
N GLY A 47 12.05 -15.70 14.55
CA GLY A 47 12.07 -17.09 14.09
C GLY A 47 13.39 -17.47 13.38
N SER A 48 13.55 -17.08 12.13
CA SER A 48 14.69 -17.43 11.27
C SER A 48 15.45 -16.22 10.72
N LYS A 49 16.61 -16.47 10.07
CA LYS A 49 17.39 -15.41 9.37
C LYS A 49 16.58 -14.80 8.23
N ASP A 50 15.84 -15.64 7.52
CA ASP A 50 15.00 -15.24 6.38
C ASP A 50 13.87 -14.35 6.88
N ASP A 51 13.12 -14.78 7.89
CA ASP A 51 12.03 -14.00 8.51
C ASP A 51 12.54 -12.65 9.05
N LEU A 52 13.71 -12.64 9.70
CA LEU A 52 14.33 -11.44 10.22
C LEU A 52 14.52 -10.36 9.14
N LEU A 53 14.92 -10.73 7.92
CA LEU A 53 15.12 -9.78 6.82
C LEU A 53 13.84 -9.08 6.34
N PHE A 54 12.67 -9.66 6.61
CA PHE A 54 11.37 -9.14 6.17
C PHE A 54 10.51 -8.61 7.33
N ALA A 55 10.98 -8.70 8.57
CA ALA A 55 10.17 -8.33 9.74
C ALA A 55 9.71 -6.86 9.73
N ASP A 56 10.54 -5.94 9.25
CA ASP A 56 10.16 -4.53 9.09
C ASP A 56 9.14 -4.31 7.96
N GLN A 57 9.12 -5.19 6.97
CA GLN A 57 8.13 -5.18 5.89
C GLN A 57 6.76 -5.69 6.39
N GLU A 58 6.73 -6.68 7.29
CA GLU A 58 5.49 -7.13 7.90
C GLU A 58 4.83 -6.02 8.75
N GLU A 59 5.62 -5.30 9.53
CA GLU A 59 5.16 -4.11 10.27
C GLU A 59 4.67 -3.00 9.32
N LEU A 60 5.32 -2.84 8.16
CA LEU A 60 4.93 -1.87 7.13
C LEU A 60 3.62 -2.24 6.43
N VAL A 61 3.38 -3.54 6.16
CA VAL A 61 2.10 -4.04 5.64
C VAL A 61 0.95 -3.64 6.57
N GLU A 62 1.13 -3.78 7.89
CA GLU A 62 0.11 -3.36 8.86
C GLU A 62 -0.10 -1.84 8.86
N ALA A 63 0.98 -1.07 8.76
CA ALA A 63 0.89 0.38 8.65
C ALA A 63 0.15 0.82 7.37
N VAL A 64 0.39 0.15 6.24
CA VAL A 64 -0.34 0.37 4.99
C VAL A 64 -1.81 0.02 5.14
N ARG A 65 -2.15 -1.14 5.74
CA ARG A 65 -3.54 -1.52 6.01
C ARG A 65 -4.25 -0.46 6.85
N THR A 66 -3.62 0.00 7.92
CA THR A 66 -4.16 1.04 8.81
C THR A 66 -4.39 2.34 8.06
N HIS A 67 -3.42 2.75 7.23
CA HIS A 67 -3.54 3.95 6.42
C HIS A 67 -4.70 3.88 5.43
N LEU A 68 -4.82 2.77 4.68
CA LEU A 68 -5.91 2.57 3.73
C LEU A 68 -7.28 2.56 4.43
N ALA A 69 -7.39 1.91 5.59
CA ALA A 69 -8.65 1.83 6.33
C ALA A 69 -9.12 3.17 6.92
N SER A 70 -8.20 4.13 7.11
CA SER A 70 -8.48 5.43 7.74
C SER A 70 -8.34 6.62 6.79
N SER A 71 -7.98 6.38 5.52
CA SER A 71 -7.76 7.47 4.57
C SER A 71 -9.09 8.14 4.19
N PRO A 72 -9.19 9.48 4.27
CA PRO A 72 -10.33 10.24 3.76
C PRO A 72 -10.24 10.51 2.25
N GLU A 73 -9.12 10.13 1.61
CA GLU A 73 -8.89 10.31 0.18
C GLU A 73 -9.80 9.40 -0.65
N ASP A 74 -9.93 9.67 -1.96
CA ASP A 74 -10.53 8.68 -2.85
C ASP A 74 -9.67 7.40 -2.90
N PRO A 75 -10.26 6.23 -3.21
CA PRO A 75 -9.56 4.95 -3.10
C PRO A 75 -8.26 4.84 -3.92
N VAL A 76 -8.21 5.49 -5.09
CA VAL A 76 -7.01 5.46 -5.95
C VAL A 76 -5.92 6.34 -5.37
N SER A 77 -6.27 7.54 -4.90
CA SER A 77 -5.34 8.43 -4.19
C SER A 77 -4.79 7.80 -2.91
N ALA A 78 -5.63 7.13 -2.11
CA ALA A 78 -5.21 6.41 -0.91
C ALA A 78 -4.19 5.31 -1.21
N VAL A 79 -4.40 4.53 -2.28
CA VAL A 79 -3.44 3.53 -2.76
C VAL A 79 -2.13 4.18 -3.23
N CYS A 80 -2.20 5.31 -3.94
CA CYS A 80 -1.00 6.05 -4.35
C CYS A 80 -0.23 6.58 -3.13
N SER A 81 -0.92 7.12 -2.13
CA SER A 81 -0.35 7.56 -0.85
C SER A 81 0.32 6.40 -0.10
N ALA A 82 -0.31 5.22 -0.07
CA ALA A 82 0.28 4.01 0.48
C ALA A 82 1.57 3.58 -0.27
N ALA A 83 1.57 3.59 -1.60
CA ALA A 83 2.76 3.26 -2.39
C ALA A 83 3.94 4.21 -2.09
N ARG A 84 3.65 5.50 -1.87
CA ARG A 84 4.67 6.48 -1.43
C ARG A 84 5.18 6.18 -0.02
N MET A 85 4.30 5.78 0.91
CA MET A 85 4.71 5.37 2.25
C MET A 85 5.68 4.19 2.20
N VAL A 86 5.41 3.21 1.34
CA VAL A 86 6.30 2.06 1.13
C VAL A 86 7.64 2.52 0.55
N LEU A 87 7.66 3.36 -0.49
CA LEU A 87 8.93 3.85 -1.03
C LEU A 87 9.75 4.63 0.01
N ARG A 88 9.11 5.46 0.81
CA ARG A 88 9.75 6.21 1.90
C ARG A 88 10.43 5.30 2.91
N SER A 89 9.90 4.10 3.19
CA SER A 89 10.55 3.19 4.13
C SER A 89 11.92 2.74 3.62
N TYR A 90 12.05 2.50 2.31
CA TYR A 90 13.33 2.15 1.68
C TYR A 90 14.29 3.35 1.64
N THR A 91 13.82 4.52 1.20
CA THR A 91 14.68 5.71 1.07
C THR A 91 15.10 6.29 2.42
N SER A 92 14.40 5.98 3.51
CA SER A 92 14.79 6.38 4.86
C SER A 92 16.05 5.66 5.37
N GLN A 93 16.39 4.50 4.79
CA GLN A 93 17.59 3.73 5.13
C GLN A 93 18.24 3.13 3.86
N PRO A 94 18.84 3.96 2.99
CA PRO A 94 19.31 3.53 1.68
C PRO A 94 20.30 2.36 1.72
N ASP A 95 21.29 2.43 2.62
CA ASP A 95 22.31 1.39 2.74
C ASP A 95 21.71 0.03 3.09
N LEU A 96 20.73 0.02 4.01
CA LEU A 96 20.01 -1.18 4.42
C LEU A 96 19.22 -1.77 3.25
N ALA A 97 18.50 -0.91 2.54
CA ALA A 97 17.68 -1.29 1.39
C ALA A 97 18.55 -1.91 0.27
N VAL A 98 19.70 -1.31 -0.03
CA VAL A 98 20.64 -1.79 -1.06
C VAL A 98 21.27 -3.12 -0.65
N ARG A 99 21.72 -3.29 0.60
CA ARG A 99 22.27 -4.56 1.10
C ARG A 99 21.24 -5.68 1.02
N ARG A 100 20.01 -5.42 1.48
CA ARG A 100 18.90 -6.38 1.37
C ARG A 100 18.61 -6.76 -0.07
N TYR A 101 18.53 -5.78 -0.97
CA TYR A 101 18.29 -6.01 -2.40
C TYR A 101 19.34 -6.92 -3.04
N ARG A 102 20.63 -6.68 -2.76
CA ARG A 102 21.72 -7.53 -3.28
C ARG A 102 21.59 -8.97 -2.78
N LEU A 103 21.29 -9.15 -1.50
CA LEU A 103 21.14 -10.47 -0.89
C LEU A 103 19.92 -11.24 -1.43
N VAL A 104 18.77 -10.59 -1.53
CA VAL A 104 17.55 -11.19 -2.11
C VAL A 104 17.80 -11.63 -3.54
N ARG A 105 18.53 -10.82 -4.32
CA ARG A 105 18.85 -11.17 -5.71
C ARG A 105 19.79 -12.35 -5.89
N THR A 106 20.49 -12.84 -4.87
CA THR A 106 21.39 -14.00 -5.03
C THR A 106 20.80 -15.30 -4.49
N ARG A 107 19.63 -15.24 -3.83
CA ARG A 107 19.03 -16.40 -3.13
C ARG A 107 17.58 -16.68 -3.56
N PRO A 108 17.27 -17.86 -4.10
CA PRO A 108 15.90 -18.23 -4.48
C PRO A 108 14.87 -18.09 -3.35
N ALA A 109 15.14 -18.62 -2.16
CA ALA A 109 14.20 -18.58 -1.03
C ALA A 109 13.82 -17.14 -0.61
N LEU A 110 14.76 -16.21 -0.67
CA LEU A 110 14.50 -14.79 -0.37
C LEU A 110 13.69 -14.11 -1.48
N ARG A 111 13.87 -14.51 -2.75
CA ARG A 111 13.05 -14.03 -3.87
C ARG A 111 11.60 -14.50 -3.75
N ASP A 112 11.40 -15.78 -3.40
CA ASP A 112 10.06 -16.33 -3.19
C ASP A 112 9.32 -15.56 -2.09
N ARG A 113 10.06 -15.20 -1.02
CA ARG A 113 9.51 -14.36 0.05
C ARG A 113 9.22 -12.93 -0.39
N GLU A 114 10.07 -12.32 -1.21
CA GLU A 114 9.80 -11.00 -1.81
C GLU A 114 8.54 -11.00 -2.70
N ILE A 115 8.34 -12.08 -3.47
CA ILE A 115 7.13 -12.27 -4.29
C ILE A 115 5.90 -12.38 -3.38
N ALA A 116 5.96 -13.19 -2.33
CA ALA A 116 4.88 -13.31 -1.36
C ALA A 116 4.54 -11.96 -0.70
N MET A 117 5.55 -11.15 -0.35
CA MET A 117 5.33 -9.81 0.20
C MET A 117 4.67 -8.86 -0.81
N THR A 118 5.08 -8.90 -2.07
CA THR A 118 4.46 -8.11 -3.15
C THR A 118 2.98 -8.49 -3.31
N ALA A 119 2.66 -9.78 -3.28
CA ALA A 119 1.29 -10.27 -3.35
C ALA A 119 0.41 -9.78 -2.19
N ARG A 120 0.98 -9.63 -0.98
CA ARG A 120 0.26 -9.07 0.17
C ARG A 120 -0.12 -7.60 -0.04
N TYR A 121 0.78 -6.78 -0.57
CA TYR A 121 0.46 -5.38 -0.90
C TYR A 121 -0.61 -5.29 -1.99
N GLN A 122 -0.49 -6.10 -3.05
CA GLN A 122 -1.49 -6.15 -4.11
C GLN A 122 -2.87 -6.53 -3.55
N SER A 123 -2.95 -7.56 -2.70
CA SER A 123 -4.20 -7.96 -2.05
C SER A 123 -4.82 -6.83 -1.22
N LEU A 124 -4.01 -6.09 -0.44
CA LEU A 124 -4.51 -4.93 0.33
C LEU A 124 -5.04 -3.83 -0.59
N PHE A 125 -4.32 -3.52 -1.67
CA PHE A 125 -4.76 -2.49 -2.63
C PHE A 125 -6.04 -2.90 -3.35
N THR A 126 -6.10 -4.13 -3.85
CA THR A 126 -7.32 -4.66 -4.48
C THR A 126 -8.50 -4.62 -3.50
N GLN A 127 -8.34 -5.10 -2.27
CA GLN A 127 -9.41 -5.09 -1.26
C GLN A 127 -9.90 -3.67 -0.95
N HIS A 128 -8.98 -2.71 -0.84
CA HIS A 128 -9.35 -1.31 -0.60
C HIS A 128 -10.09 -0.71 -1.80
N LEU A 129 -9.60 -0.94 -3.02
CA LEU A 129 -10.19 -0.42 -4.25
C LEU A 129 -11.56 -1.03 -4.57
N THR A 130 -11.77 -2.31 -4.25
CA THR A 130 -13.10 -2.94 -4.40
C THR A 130 -14.09 -2.40 -3.39
N GLY A 131 -13.65 -1.98 -2.19
CA GLY A 131 -14.53 -1.43 -1.15
C GLY A 131 -15.66 -2.38 -0.74
N GLY A 132 -15.45 -3.71 -0.88
CA GLY A 132 -16.45 -4.74 -0.59
C GLY A 132 -17.50 -4.97 -1.69
N HIS A 133 -17.37 -4.34 -2.86
CA HIS A 133 -18.26 -4.61 -4.00
C HIS A 133 -17.93 -5.97 -4.64
N SER A 134 -18.96 -6.70 -5.08
CA SER A 134 -18.85 -7.99 -5.76
C SER A 134 -19.08 -7.93 -7.27
N ASP A 135 -19.22 -6.73 -7.84
CA ASP A 135 -19.36 -6.53 -9.29
C ASP A 135 -18.05 -6.91 -10.01
N GLU A 136 -18.13 -7.81 -10.98
CA GLU A 136 -16.97 -8.40 -11.66
C GLU A 136 -16.14 -7.34 -12.39
N SER A 137 -16.80 -6.38 -13.04
CA SER A 137 -16.11 -5.29 -13.75
C SER A 137 -15.33 -4.38 -12.80
N ARG A 138 -15.90 -4.07 -11.62
CA ARG A 138 -15.21 -3.34 -10.55
C ARG A 138 -14.05 -4.12 -9.95
N VAL A 139 -14.22 -5.42 -9.72
CA VAL A 139 -13.15 -6.29 -9.21
C VAL A 139 -11.98 -6.33 -10.20
N LEU A 140 -12.26 -6.55 -11.49
CA LEU A 140 -11.23 -6.52 -12.53
C LEU A 140 -10.52 -5.16 -12.58
N ALA A 141 -11.27 -4.06 -12.58
CA ALA A 141 -10.67 -2.72 -12.59
C ALA A 141 -9.77 -2.49 -11.35
N ALA A 142 -10.22 -2.88 -10.16
CA ALA A 142 -9.45 -2.78 -8.93
C ALA A 142 -8.16 -3.63 -8.97
N GLU A 143 -8.23 -4.86 -9.48
CA GLU A 143 -7.08 -5.74 -9.64
C GLU A 143 -6.05 -5.15 -10.62
N VAL A 144 -6.50 -4.65 -11.77
CA VAL A 144 -5.62 -4.05 -12.78
C VAL A 144 -4.96 -2.78 -12.24
N VAL A 145 -5.72 -1.90 -11.56
CA VAL A 145 -5.15 -0.69 -10.94
C VAL A 145 -4.13 -1.05 -9.85
N ALA A 146 -4.47 -1.98 -8.95
CA ALA A 146 -3.56 -2.43 -7.91
C ALA A 146 -2.26 -3.00 -8.50
N ALA A 147 -2.36 -3.86 -9.51
CA ALA A 147 -1.22 -4.43 -10.20
C ALA A 147 -0.36 -3.36 -10.90
N ALA A 148 -0.98 -2.38 -11.56
CA ALA A 148 -0.28 -1.28 -12.22
C ALA A 148 0.48 -0.38 -11.23
N VAL A 149 -0.13 -0.06 -10.07
CA VAL A 149 0.53 0.70 -9.00
C VAL A 149 1.73 -0.07 -8.45
N ILE A 150 1.59 -1.37 -8.19
CA ILE A 150 2.70 -2.23 -7.74
C ILE A 150 3.81 -2.29 -8.78
N ALA A 151 3.47 -2.40 -10.07
CA ALA A 151 4.44 -2.41 -11.16
C ALA A 151 5.22 -1.09 -11.26
N ALA A 152 4.53 0.05 -11.18
CA ALA A 152 5.12 1.39 -11.17
C ALA A 152 6.07 1.56 -9.97
N HIS A 153 5.61 1.19 -8.77
CA HIS A 153 6.42 1.23 -7.55
C HIS A 153 7.69 0.38 -7.68
N ASN A 154 7.55 -0.88 -8.09
CA ASN A 154 8.65 -1.81 -8.23
C ASN A 154 9.64 -1.40 -9.33
N HIS A 155 9.17 -0.77 -10.41
CA HIS A 155 10.02 -0.20 -11.44
C HIS A 155 10.94 0.88 -10.84
N VAL A 156 10.36 1.87 -10.16
CA VAL A 156 11.11 2.98 -9.55
C VAL A 156 12.05 2.49 -8.45
N LEU A 157 11.57 1.62 -7.55
CA LEU A 157 12.37 1.06 -6.47
C LEU A 157 13.58 0.30 -7.00
N ARG A 158 13.39 -0.62 -7.96
CA ARG A 158 14.51 -1.42 -8.50
C ARG A 158 15.50 -0.58 -9.30
N MET A 159 15.02 0.42 -10.05
CA MET A 159 15.88 1.36 -10.75
C MET A 159 16.76 2.11 -9.74
N TRP A 160 16.18 2.66 -8.67
CA TRP A 160 16.94 3.35 -7.63
C TRP A 160 17.90 2.42 -6.87
N LEU A 161 17.49 1.20 -6.50
CA LEU A 161 18.36 0.25 -5.81
C LEU A 161 19.57 -0.21 -6.62
N ARG A 162 19.52 -0.08 -7.95
CA ARG A 162 20.65 -0.39 -8.85
C ARG A 162 21.66 0.76 -8.95
N ALA A 163 21.22 2.00 -8.70
CA ALA A 163 22.03 3.21 -8.79
C ALA A 163 21.60 4.22 -7.70
N PRO A 164 21.79 3.89 -6.41
CA PRO A 164 21.31 4.71 -5.28
C PRO A 164 21.98 6.09 -5.21
N GLU A 165 23.14 6.26 -5.84
CA GLU A 165 23.87 7.52 -5.99
C GLU A 165 23.17 8.52 -6.92
N VAL A 166 22.26 8.07 -7.79
CA VAL A 166 21.47 8.94 -8.66
C VAL A 166 20.26 9.46 -7.88
N THR A 167 20.36 10.71 -7.43
CA THR A 167 19.35 11.34 -6.57
C THR A 167 18.42 12.32 -7.28
N SER A 168 18.63 12.57 -8.57
CA SER A 168 17.81 13.50 -9.37
C SER A 168 17.23 12.87 -10.65
N PRO A 169 15.93 13.06 -10.95
CA PRO A 169 14.88 13.33 -9.95
C PRO A 169 14.92 12.29 -8.82
N SER A 170 14.48 12.70 -7.64
CA SER A 170 14.44 11.87 -6.44
C SER A 170 13.55 10.63 -6.66
N PRO A 171 13.75 9.55 -5.90
CA PRO A 171 12.92 8.36 -6.02
C PRO A 171 11.41 8.65 -5.84
N LEU A 172 11.06 9.59 -4.97
CA LEU A 172 9.66 9.99 -4.76
C LEU A 172 9.10 10.75 -5.95
N GLU A 173 9.84 11.70 -6.53
CA GLU A 173 9.39 12.42 -7.74
C GLU A 173 9.19 11.47 -8.92
N ARG A 174 10.08 10.48 -9.08
CA ARG A 174 9.93 9.43 -10.10
C ARG A 174 8.72 8.54 -9.84
N LEU A 175 8.43 8.23 -8.58
CA LEU A 175 7.23 7.50 -8.21
C LEU A 175 5.97 8.33 -8.51
N ASP A 176 5.97 9.63 -8.21
CA ASP A 176 4.86 10.51 -8.51
C ASP A 176 4.56 10.56 -10.02
N GLN A 177 5.60 10.66 -10.85
CA GLN A 177 5.48 10.58 -12.31
C GLN A 177 4.91 9.22 -12.76
N ALA A 178 5.41 8.11 -12.20
CA ALA A 178 4.96 6.77 -12.55
C ALA A 178 3.51 6.51 -12.11
N LEU A 179 3.09 7.01 -10.95
CA LEU A 179 1.72 6.90 -10.46
C LEU A 179 0.77 7.80 -11.28
N ALA A 180 1.18 9.02 -11.63
CA ALA A 180 0.40 9.88 -12.52
C ALA A 180 0.15 9.19 -13.87
N PHE A 181 1.18 8.57 -14.46
CA PHE A 181 1.04 7.77 -15.68
C PHE A 181 0.01 6.62 -15.53
N VAL A 182 0.02 5.90 -14.41
CA VAL A 182 -0.98 4.85 -14.13
C VAL A 182 -2.38 5.43 -14.03
N VAL A 183 -2.56 6.53 -13.28
CA VAL A 183 -3.87 7.17 -13.09
C VAL A 183 -4.41 7.68 -14.43
N ASP A 184 -3.60 8.36 -15.23
CA ASP A 184 -4.01 8.88 -16.54
C ASP A 184 -4.42 7.76 -17.51
N MET A 185 -3.66 6.66 -17.54
CA MET A 185 -3.98 5.50 -18.37
C MET A 185 -5.29 4.83 -17.94
N MET A 186 -5.56 4.75 -16.64
CA MET A 186 -6.71 4.04 -16.09
C MET A 186 -7.96 4.91 -15.95
N ALA A 187 -7.84 6.24 -16.03
CA ALA A 187 -8.96 7.17 -15.86
C ALA A 187 -10.19 6.88 -16.76
N PRO A 188 -10.05 6.46 -18.04
CA PRO A 188 -11.20 6.10 -18.87
C PRO A 188 -11.89 4.80 -18.43
N ALA A 189 -11.15 3.84 -17.88
CA ALA A 189 -11.72 2.60 -17.35
C ALA A 189 -12.48 2.86 -16.05
N LEU A 190 -11.89 3.67 -15.16
CA LEU A 190 -12.52 4.09 -13.90
C LEU A 190 -13.80 4.91 -14.12
N ARG A 191 -13.82 5.79 -15.13
CA ARG A 191 -15.00 6.59 -15.49
C ARG A 191 -16.14 5.74 -16.05
N ARG A 192 -15.87 4.81 -16.96
CA ARG A 192 -16.89 3.91 -17.54
C ARG A 192 -17.61 3.08 -16.48
N SER A 193 -16.89 2.58 -15.48
CA SER A 193 -17.49 1.89 -14.32
C SER A 193 -18.34 2.82 -13.43
N GLY A 194 -18.11 4.14 -13.49
CA GLY A 194 -18.91 5.16 -12.83
C GLY A 194 -20.14 5.59 -13.63
N GLU A 195 -20.01 5.71 -14.96
CA GLU A 195 -21.06 6.15 -15.90
C GLU A 195 -22.13 5.06 -16.14
N GLN A 196 -21.74 3.79 -16.25
CA GLN A 196 -22.71 2.66 -16.23
C GLN A 196 -23.60 2.70 -14.98
N ARG A 197 -23.08 3.26 -13.88
CA ARG A 197 -23.82 3.48 -12.63
C ARG A 197 -24.75 4.69 -12.67
N SER A 198 -24.44 5.75 -13.42
CA SER A 198 -25.37 6.88 -13.59
C SER A 198 -26.55 6.50 -14.48
N ASP A 199 -26.36 5.57 -15.42
CA ASP A 199 -27.45 5.05 -16.24
C ASP A 199 -28.33 4.06 -15.46
N GLU A 200 -27.74 3.13 -14.67
CA GLU A 200 -28.53 2.21 -13.82
C GLU A 200 -29.20 2.90 -12.62
N ARG A 201 -28.59 3.95 -12.07
CA ARG A 201 -29.15 4.77 -10.97
C ARG A 201 -29.95 5.98 -11.48
N GLY A 202 -29.94 6.22 -12.79
CA GLY A 202 -30.62 7.33 -13.46
C GLY A 202 -32.13 7.32 -13.25
N ASP A 203 -32.69 6.16 -12.89
CA ASP A 203 -34.10 5.99 -12.55
C ASP A 203 -34.43 6.26 -11.06
N ARG A 204 -33.43 6.61 -10.22
CA ARG A 204 -33.65 6.98 -8.81
C ARG A 204 -33.11 8.37 -8.50
N ALA A 205 -33.99 9.37 -8.54
CA ALA A 205 -33.74 10.69 -7.98
C ALA A 205 -33.76 10.64 -6.45
N VAL A 206 -32.71 11.17 -5.79
CA VAL A 206 -32.66 11.31 -4.33
C VAL A 206 -32.92 12.78 -3.98
N LEU A 207 -34.06 13.05 -3.34
CA LEU A 207 -34.41 14.37 -2.81
C LEU A 207 -34.01 14.44 -1.33
N VAL A 208 -33.08 15.33 -0.99
CA VAL A 208 -32.71 15.64 0.40
C VAL A 208 -33.32 16.99 0.78
N ALA A 209 -34.25 17.00 1.73
CA ALA A 209 -34.87 18.22 2.25
C ALA A 209 -34.62 18.33 3.76
N VAL A 210 -34.21 19.53 4.21
CA VAL A 210 -33.91 19.83 5.62
C VAL A 210 -35.05 20.67 6.19
N TYR A 211 -35.53 20.32 7.38
CA TYR A 211 -36.66 20.98 8.04
C TYR A 211 -36.31 21.45 9.45
N PRO A 212 -36.99 22.50 9.97
CA PRO A 212 -36.92 22.87 11.38
C PRO A 212 -37.50 21.75 12.27
N ALA A 213 -36.98 21.60 13.48
CA ALA A 213 -37.55 20.70 14.48
C ALA A 213 -38.97 21.19 14.84
N GLY A 214 -39.99 20.46 14.39
CA GLY A 214 -41.41 20.82 14.59
C GLY A 214 -42.24 20.91 13.30
N ALA A 215 -41.65 20.71 12.11
CA ALA A 215 -42.41 20.67 10.86
C ALA A 215 -43.48 19.56 10.89
N SER A 216 -44.69 19.89 10.43
CA SER A 216 -45.78 18.92 10.40
C SER A 216 -45.57 17.89 9.28
N HIS A 217 -46.09 16.68 9.45
CA HIS A 217 -46.02 15.63 8.42
C HIS A 217 -46.66 16.07 7.08
N GLU A 218 -47.70 16.91 7.14
CA GLU A 218 -48.42 17.40 5.98
C GLU A 218 -47.58 18.39 5.15
N GLU A 219 -46.83 19.28 5.80
CA GLU A 219 -45.89 20.20 5.14
C GLU A 219 -44.73 19.47 4.46
N VAL A 220 -44.21 18.43 5.10
CA VAL A 220 -43.13 17.59 4.54
C VAL A 220 -43.63 16.89 3.27
N LEU A 221 -44.81 16.26 3.32
CA LEU A 221 -45.37 15.51 2.19
C LEU A 221 -45.76 16.42 1.02
N ALA A 222 -46.35 17.59 1.29
CA ALA A 222 -46.72 18.55 0.25
C ALA A 222 -45.50 19.04 -0.57
N ARG A 223 -44.37 19.27 0.11
CA ARG A 223 -43.14 19.74 -0.55
C ARG A 223 -42.38 18.64 -1.28
N VAL A 224 -42.36 17.42 -0.75
CA VAL A 224 -41.82 16.26 -1.49
C VAL A 224 -42.60 16.06 -2.80
N ARG A 225 -43.94 16.17 -2.75
CA ARG A 225 -44.78 16.06 -3.95
C ARG A 225 -44.48 17.16 -4.98
N ALA A 226 -44.42 18.42 -4.55
CA ALA A 226 -44.09 19.55 -5.43
C ALA A 226 -42.70 19.41 -6.09
N ALA A 227 -41.72 18.86 -5.37
CA ALA A 227 -40.37 18.62 -5.87
C ALA A 227 -40.30 17.46 -6.89
N LEU A 228 -41.19 16.48 -6.80
CA LEU A 228 -41.30 15.37 -7.76
C LEU A 228 -42.07 15.77 -9.04
N GLU A 229 -42.96 16.75 -8.95
CA GLU A 229 -43.80 17.23 -10.06
C GLU A 229 -43.14 18.37 -10.88
N SER A 230 -42.03 18.93 -10.41
CA SER A 230 -41.29 19.97 -11.14
C SER A 230 -40.38 19.34 -12.21
N PRO A 231 -40.42 19.78 -13.49
CA PRO A 231 -39.54 19.23 -14.52
C PRO A 231 -38.07 19.54 -14.17
N ARG A 232 -37.22 18.51 -14.23
CA ARG A 232 -35.77 18.63 -14.03
C ARG A 232 -35.20 19.55 -15.12
N ASN A 233 -34.84 20.78 -14.74
CA ASN A 233 -34.11 21.74 -15.59
C ASN A 233 -32.62 21.39 -15.61
#